data_AF-A0A1Y1VUM2-F1
#
_entry.id   AF-A0A1Y1VUM2-F1
#
_cell.length_a   1.000
_cell.length_b   1.000
_cell.length_c   1.000
_cell.angle_alpha   90.00
_cell.angle_beta   90.00
_cell.angle_gamma   90.00
#
_symmetry.space_group_name_H-M   'P 1'
#
loop_
_entity.id
_entity.type
_entity.pdbx_description
1 polymer ?
#
loop_
_entity_poly.entity_id
_entity_poly.type
_entity_poly.pdbx_seq_one_letter_code
_entity_poly.pdbx_strand_id
1 'polypeptide(L)'
;MEVNNNTKKFYEELEGKCDPEILLEIAKKGIFLFEPLYKYDKIKNHKYVVLISILAEQYFMINNDTQYIELKNIILSNFEHPNKTNNTEGMIIRLLIVNKFLLNEIINEKNVHMKDLFYTEIHKETYLLYLYKYKFISSKVFNLFYEDKPHFHYSYEFDIFEFLYFDNKHLLLNKLNNILEKKDIPMLGRILMYYCRDLNMLKFLSKIFCKNKIQLKPTYFYRVPLFFPLNILKEYANDFFSHNKLYMKYTNSSYIINTEIKDIDITHTKKEENENNDSNIKYYIKTYDNHCDKIYNFNIVKKYYYDEYGDCMLDDPYLTDINKMNTLNFVKTCLNNYDFLNNILMDPNYIFNINLSTNFGTEYLLMRLTYLISLIHNRYDYFIIETLCKCIDNSFISHYDLYIMIEIYDTKYEEPTNLALIYKVLANTPHKIFNRYCRSYPWDPYQL
;
A
#
# COMPACT_ATOMS: atom_id res chain seq x y z
N MET A 1 -28.93 -14.41 0.50
CA MET A 1 -29.46 -14.95 1.75
C MET A 1 -28.53 -16.00 2.34
N GLU A 2 -27.75 -16.73 1.53
CA GLU A 2 -26.88 -17.81 2.01
C GLU A 2 -25.66 -17.31 2.82
N VAL A 3 -24.92 -16.31 2.33
CA VAL A 3 -23.75 -15.74 3.03
C VAL A 3 -24.12 -15.14 4.39
N ASN A 4 -25.26 -14.46 4.51
CA ASN A 4 -25.73 -13.93 5.80
C ASN A 4 -26.06 -15.03 6.81
N ASN A 5 -26.68 -16.14 6.35
CA ASN A 5 -26.96 -17.29 7.20
C ASN A 5 -25.68 -17.99 7.64
N ASN A 6 -24.71 -18.13 6.74
CA ASN A 6 -23.39 -18.69 7.06
C ASN A 6 -22.64 -17.79 8.05
N THR A 7 -22.69 -16.47 7.84
CA THR A 7 -22.12 -15.48 8.77
C THR A 7 -22.72 -15.63 10.17
N LYS A 8 -24.05 -15.76 10.28
CA LYS A 8 -24.71 -15.99 11.57
C LYS A 8 -24.21 -17.27 12.25
N LYS A 9 -24.19 -18.40 11.52
CA LYS A 9 -23.68 -19.67 12.03
C LYS A 9 -22.21 -19.61 12.44
N PHE A 10 -21.40 -18.86 11.69
CA PHE A 10 -19.99 -18.64 11.99
C PHE A 10 -19.82 -17.95 13.34
N TYR A 11 -20.56 -16.86 13.58
CA TYR A 11 -20.50 -16.15 14.87
C TYR A 11 -21.06 -16.98 16.04
N GLU A 12 -22.12 -17.75 15.83
CA GLU A 12 -22.64 -18.69 16.85
C GLU A 12 -21.56 -19.73 17.26
N GLU A 13 -20.82 -20.27 16.30
CA GLU A 13 -19.71 -21.19 16.57
C GLU A 13 -18.51 -20.47 17.22
N LEU A 14 -18.14 -19.29 16.71
CA LEU A 14 -17.00 -18.49 17.18
C LEU A 14 -17.14 -18.08 18.65
N GLU A 15 -18.34 -17.65 19.04
CA GLU A 15 -18.67 -17.25 20.41
C GLU A 15 -18.85 -18.47 21.33
N GLY A 16 -19.39 -19.56 20.78
CA GLY A 16 -19.64 -20.83 21.46
C GLY A 16 -18.39 -21.69 21.68
N LYS A 17 -18.36 -22.86 21.03
CA LYS A 17 -17.28 -23.86 21.18
C LYS A 17 -15.97 -23.38 20.55
N CYS A 18 -16.06 -22.59 19.48
CA CYS A 18 -14.93 -22.06 18.72
C CYS A 18 -14.05 -23.17 18.14
N ASP A 19 -14.66 -24.20 17.56
CA ASP A 19 -13.98 -25.28 16.85
C ASP A 19 -13.38 -24.74 15.52
N PRO A 20 -12.04 -24.68 15.37
CA PRO A 20 -11.42 -24.06 14.20
C PRO A 20 -11.75 -24.74 12.88
N GLU A 21 -11.91 -26.06 12.88
CA GLU A 21 -12.28 -26.86 11.71
C GLU A 21 -13.70 -26.54 11.25
N ILE A 22 -14.66 -26.49 12.19
CA ILE A 22 -16.04 -26.10 11.88
C ILE A 22 -16.08 -24.66 11.35
N LEU A 23 -15.35 -23.74 11.99
CA LEU A 23 -15.27 -22.35 11.54
C LEU A 23 -14.73 -22.23 10.11
N LEU A 24 -13.69 -22.98 9.78
CA LEU A 24 -13.14 -23.01 8.42
C LEU A 24 -14.16 -23.56 7.40
N GLU A 25 -14.86 -24.65 7.74
CA GLU A 25 -15.87 -25.25 6.86
C GLU A 25 -17.07 -24.32 6.61
N ILE A 26 -17.43 -23.49 7.59
CA ILE A 26 -18.44 -22.45 7.40
C ILE A 26 -17.87 -21.32 6.52
N ALA A 27 -16.63 -20.87 6.77
CA ALA A 27 -15.99 -19.79 6.03
C ALA A 27 -15.84 -20.09 4.52
N LYS A 28 -15.50 -21.34 4.16
CA LYS A 28 -15.43 -21.80 2.76
C LYS A 28 -16.74 -21.63 1.98
N LYS A 29 -17.88 -21.54 2.67
CA LYS A 29 -19.21 -21.31 2.08
C LYS A 29 -19.54 -19.82 1.91
N GLY A 30 -18.57 -18.93 2.18
CA GLY A 30 -18.73 -17.48 2.14
C GLY A 30 -19.32 -16.96 3.45
N ILE A 31 -18.62 -16.00 4.05
CA ILE A 31 -19.02 -15.28 5.27
C ILE A 31 -18.57 -13.82 5.18
N PHE A 32 -19.14 -12.97 6.03
CA PHE A 32 -18.56 -11.68 6.39
C PHE A 32 -17.91 -11.75 7.76
N LEU A 33 -16.77 -11.08 7.92
CA LEU A 33 -16.19 -10.81 9.23
C LEU A 33 -16.31 -9.31 9.53
N PHE A 34 -16.89 -8.96 10.66
CA PHE A 34 -17.08 -7.56 11.08
C PHE A 34 -15.81 -6.95 11.66
N GLU A 35 -14.88 -7.78 12.12
CA GLU A 35 -13.58 -7.39 12.63
C GLU A 35 -12.57 -8.55 12.48
N PRO A 36 -11.26 -8.30 12.62
CA PRO A 36 -10.23 -9.33 12.53
C PRO A 36 -10.34 -10.42 13.61
N LEU A 37 -10.11 -11.68 13.21
CA LEU A 37 -10.17 -12.83 14.12
C LEU A 37 -9.08 -12.83 15.21
N TYR A 38 -8.00 -12.07 15.04
CA TYR A 38 -6.94 -12.00 16.07
C TYR A 38 -7.45 -11.39 17.39
N LYS A 39 -8.60 -10.69 17.38
CA LYS A 39 -9.26 -10.17 18.57
C LYS A 39 -9.95 -11.25 19.42
N TYR A 40 -10.09 -12.48 18.90
CA TYR A 40 -10.78 -13.58 19.58
C TYR A 40 -9.78 -14.54 20.21
N ASP A 41 -9.61 -14.48 21.53
CA ASP A 41 -8.58 -15.23 22.26
C ASP A 41 -8.57 -16.74 22.00
N LYS A 42 -9.75 -17.35 21.78
CA LYS A 42 -9.91 -18.79 21.54
C LYS A 42 -9.27 -19.25 20.23
N ILE A 43 -9.18 -18.38 19.21
CA ILE A 43 -8.72 -18.77 17.86
C ILE A 43 -7.56 -17.92 17.33
N LYS A 44 -7.24 -16.77 17.93
CA LYS A 44 -6.29 -15.77 17.39
C LYS A 44 -4.91 -16.29 16.98
N ASN A 45 -4.46 -17.40 17.54
CA ASN A 45 -3.17 -18.03 17.26
C ASN A 45 -3.27 -19.28 16.36
N HIS A 46 -4.48 -19.71 16.00
CA HIS A 46 -4.69 -20.86 15.14
C HIS A 46 -4.32 -20.53 13.68
N LYS A 47 -3.81 -21.51 12.94
CA LYS A 47 -3.40 -21.34 11.53
C LYS A 47 -4.57 -20.94 10.61
N TYR A 48 -5.76 -21.49 10.87
CA TYR A 48 -6.94 -21.21 10.04
C TYR A 48 -7.44 -19.77 10.11
N VAL A 49 -6.99 -18.98 11.08
CA VAL A 49 -7.23 -17.52 11.09
C VAL A 49 -6.80 -16.89 9.77
N VAL A 50 -5.66 -17.33 9.21
CA VAL A 50 -5.11 -16.78 7.97
C VAL A 50 -6.07 -17.03 6.81
N LEU A 51 -6.39 -18.30 6.55
CA LEU A 51 -7.25 -18.68 5.43
C LEU A 51 -8.68 -18.13 5.58
N ILE A 52 -9.26 -18.19 6.79
CA ILE A 52 -10.61 -17.65 7.03
C ILE A 52 -10.64 -16.14 6.76
N SER A 53 -9.61 -15.40 7.20
CA SER A 53 -9.55 -13.95 6.98
C SER A 53 -9.40 -13.61 5.50
N ILE A 54 -8.58 -14.36 4.76
CA ILE A 54 -8.44 -14.20 3.31
C ILE A 54 -9.77 -14.46 2.60
N LEU A 55 -10.45 -15.57 2.92
CA LEU A 55 -11.76 -15.93 2.32
C LEU A 55 -12.84 -14.87 2.59
N ALA A 56 -12.83 -14.27 3.77
CA ALA A 56 -13.75 -13.20 4.15
C ALA A 56 -13.27 -11.80 3.71
N GLU A 57 -12.12 -11.72 3.03
CA GLU A 57 -11.40 -10.49 2.68
C GLU A 57 -11.26 -9.50 3.86
N GLN A 58 -10.97 -10.01 5.06
CA GLN A 58 -10.80 -9.24 6.28
C GLN A 58 -9.31 -9.09 6.62
N TYR A 59 -8.96 -7.99 7.29
CA TYR A 59 -7.64 -7.77 7.83
C TYR A 59 -7.26 -8.86 8.85
N PHE A 60 -5.98 -9.24 8.87
CA PHE A 60 -5.49 -10.24 9.81
C PHE A 60 -4.04 -9.99 10.21
N MET A 61 -3.63 -10.63 11.31
CA MET A 61 -2.31 -10.49 11.89
C MET A 61 -1.66 -11.88 11.99
N ILE A 62 -0.36 -11.95 11.70
CA ILE A 62 0.46 -13.16 11.89
C ILE A 62 1.16 -13.04 13.24
N ASN A 63 0.87 -13.95 14.17
CA ASN A 63 1.36 -13.89 15.54
C ASN A 63 2.35 -15.02 15.90
N ASN A 64 2.47 -16.03 15.04
CA ASN A 64 3.35 -17.17 15.27
C ASN A 64 3.77 -17.84 13.96
N ASP A 65 4.78 -18.71 14.06
CA ASP A 65 5.39 -19.42 12.94
C ASP A 65 4.36 -20.25 12.17
N THR A 66 3.39 -20.86 12.86
CA THR A 66 2.39 -21.72 12.21
C THR A 66 1.50 -20.91 11.28
N GLN A 67 1.10 -19.70 11.68
CA GLN A 67 0.35 -18.78 10.83
C GLN A 67 1.19 -18.26 9.66
N TYR A 68 2.48 -17.98 9.87
CA TYR A 68 3.36 -17.55 8.79
C TYR A 68 3.60 -18.65 7.74
N ILE A 69 3.79 -19.89 8.19
CA ILE A 69 3.89 -21.06 7.31
C ILE A 69 2.59 -21.25 6.51
N GLU A 70 1.43 -21.09 7.15
CA GLU A 70 0.14 -21.18 6.47
C GLU A 70 -0.01 -20.09 5.39
N LEU A 71 0.37 -18.85 5.69
CA LEU A 71 0.38 -17.75 4.71
C LEU A 71 1.26 -18.08 3.50
N LYS A 72 2.48 -18.59 3.74
CA LYS A 72 3.40 -19.02 2.68
C LYS A 72 2.80 -20.13 1.83
N ASN A 73 2.21 -21.14 2.46
CA ASN A 73 1.57 -22.23 1.74
C ASN A 73 0.44 -21.73 0.85
N ILE A 74 -0.39 -20.79 1.33
CA ILE A 74 -1.48 -20.20 0.54
C ILE A 74 -0.93 -19.44 -0.68
N ILE A 75 0.08 -18.59 -0.49
CA ILE A 75 0.69 -17.81 -1.57
C ILE A 75 1.36 -18.75 -2.60
N LEU A 76 2.20 -19.68 -2.15
CA LEU A 76 2.99 -20.55 -3.02
C LEU A 76 2.18 -21.68 -3.69
N SER A 77 0.99 -22.00 -3.19
CA SER A 77 0.16 -23.09 -3.74
C SER A 77 -0.73 -22.68 -4.91
N ASN A 78 -0.62 -21.44 -5.42
CA ASN A 78 -1.56 -20.87 -6.40
C ASN A 78 -3.02 -21.00 -5.94
N PHE A 79 -3.26 -20.72 -4.65
CA PHE A 79 -4.58 -20.84 -4.02
C PHE A 79 -5.67 -20.21 -4.90
N GLU A 80 -6.68 -21.00 -5.26
CA GLU A 80 -7.81 -20.53 -6.05
C GLU A 80 -8.77 -19.75 -5.17
N HIS A 81 -8.50 -18.45 -5.03
CA HIS A 81 -9.45 -17.57 -4.40
C HIS A 81 -10.74 -17.52 -5.25
N PRO A 82 -11.95 -17.57 -4.65
CA PRO A 82 -13.21 -17.51 -5.40
C PRO A 82 -13.37 -16.21 -6.22
N ASN A 83 -12.53 -15.20 -5.94
CA ASN A 83 -12.41 -13.96 -6.71
C ASN A 83 -11.05 -13.90 -7.44
N LYS A 84 -10.64 -14.97 -8.12
CA LYS A 84 -9.34 -15.05 -8.80
C LYS A 84 -9.22 -13.92 -9.81
N THR A 85 -8.47 -12.89 -9.44
CA THR A 85 -7.96 -11.89 -10.37
C THR A 85 -6.48 -12.18 -10.61
N ASN A 86 -5.91 -11.60 -11.67
CA ASN A 86 -4.48 -11.75 -11.99
C ASN A 86 -3.53 -11.26 -10.86
N ASN A 87 -4.03 -10.68 -9.76
CA ASN A 87 -3.24 -10.21 -8.61
C ASN A 87 -3.78 -10.70 -7.25
N THR A 88 -4.08 -12.00 -7.14
CA THR A 88 -4.64 -12.58 -5.88
C THR A 88 -3.63 -12.49 -4.72
N GLU A 89 -2.34 -12.69 -4.98
CA GLU A 89 -1.28 -12.63 -3.97
C GLU A 89 -1.13 -11.22 -3.37
N GLY A 90 -1.14 -10.19 -4.22
CA GLY A 90 -1.06 -8.81 -3.75
C GLY A 90 -2.27 -8.40 -2.93
N MET A 91 -3.46 -8.89 -3.28
CA MET A 91 -4.65 -8.71 -2.44
C MET A 91 -4.47 -9.30 -1.04
N ILE A 92 -3.86 -10.49 -0.93
CA ILE A 92 -3.60 -11.14 0.37
C ILE A 92 -2.64 -10.28 1.21
N ILE A 93 -1.54 -9.79 0.63
CA ILE A 93 -0.56 -8.98 1.37
C ILE A 93 -1.18 -7.66 1.87
N ARG A 94 -2.06 -7.03 1.10
CA ARG A 94 -2.76 -5.80 1.51
C ARG A 94 -3.74 -5.99 2.67
N LEU A 95 -4.09 -7.23 3.02
CA LEU A 95 -4.91 -7.55 4.19
C LEU A 95 -4.07 -7.73 5.47
N LEU A 96 -2.73 -7.75 5.39
CA LEU A 96 -1.87 -7.98 6.55
C LEU A 96 -1.75 -6.73 7.43
N ILE A 97 -2.06 -6.91 8.71
CA ILE A 97 -1.72 -5.95 9.77
C ILE A 97 -0.29 -6.24 10.21
N VAL A 98 0.63 -5.34 9.87
CA VAL A 98 2.06 -5.52 10.18
C VAL A 98 2.32 -5.35 11.68
N ASN A 99 2.69 -6.45 12.32
CA ASN A 99 3.17 -6.47 13.70
C ASN A 99 4.68 -6.77 13.74
N LYS A 100 5.27 -6.72 14.95
CA LYS A 100 6.71 -7.02 15.12
C LYS A 100 7.07 -8.44 14.69
N PHE A 101 6.18 -9.41 14.95
CA PHE A 101 6.42 -10.81 14.62
C PHE A 101 6.54 -10.99 13.10
N LEU A 102 5.55 -10.51 12.33
CA LEU A 102 5.57 -10.58 10.88
C LEU A 102 6.79 -9.86 10.29
N LEU A 103 7.16 -8.69 10.82
CA LEU A 103 8.32 -7.95 10.33
C LEU A 103 9.63 -8.72 10.56
N ASN A 104 9.78 -9.41 11.70
CA ASN A 104 10.90 -10.32 11.93
C ASN A 104 10.92 -11.46 10.90
N GLU A 105 9.77 -12.07 10.62
CA GLU A 105 9.68 -13.17 9.65
C GLU A 105 10.04 -12.71 8.23
N ILE A 106 9.56 -11.54 7.80
CA ILE A 106 9.87 -10.97 6.47
C ILE A 106 11.37 -10.67 6.33
N ILE A 107 11.98 -10.06 7.35
CA ILE A 107 13.42 -9.76 7.40
C ILE A 107 14.23 -11.05 7.22
N ASN A 108 13.84 -12.12 7.90
CA ASN A 108 14.53 -13.41 7.86
C ASN A 108 14.09 -14.34 6.72
N GLU A 109 13.15 -13.91 5.86
CA GLU A 109 12.68 -14.72 4.74
C GLU A 109 13.85 -15.05 3.81
N LYS A 110 13.81 -16.22 3.17
CA LYS A 110 14.81 -16.66 2.18
C LYS A 110 14.20 -16.89 0.81
N ASN A 111 12.88 -17.10 0.76
CA ASN A 111 12.16 -17.22 -0.49
C ASN A 111 12.09 -15.85 -1.19
N VAL A 112 12.76 -15.76 -2.35
CA VAL A 112 12.87 -14.52 -3.13
C VAL A 112 11.49 -14.00 -3.57
N HIS A 113 10.62 -14.89 -4.05
CA HIS A 113 9.27 -14.50 -4.48
C HIS A 113 8.44 -13.92 -3.32
N MET A 114 8.50 -14.53 -2.12
CA MET A 114 7.83 -13.97 -0.94
C MET A 114 8.36 -12.57 -0.59
N LYS A 115 9.69 -12.37 -0.63
CA LYS A 115 10.30 -11.06 -0.41
C LYS A 115 9.79 -10.04 -1.42
N ASP A 116 9.88 -10.38 -2.70
CA ASP A 116 9.46 -9.52 -3.81
C ASP A 116 8.00 -9.13 -3.65
N LEU A 117 7.13 -10.07 -3.30
CA LEU A 117 5.71 -9.79 -3.06
C LEU A 117 5.50 -8.81 -1.90
N PHE A 118 6.16 -9.02 -0.76
CA PHE A 118 6.11 -8.09 0.36
C PHE A 118 6.63 -6.71 -0.01
N TYR A 119 7.66 -6.65 -0.85
CA TYR A 119 8.29 -5.43 -1.33
C TYR A 119 7.47 -4.64 -2.34
N THR A 120 6.64 -5.31 -3.15
CA THR A 120 5.83 -4.66 -4.19
C THR A 120 4.47 -4.22 -3.66
N GLU A 121 3.93 -4.93 -2.67
CA GLU A 121 2.53 -4.76 -2.26
C GLU A 121 2.34 -3.90 -1.02
N ILE A 122 3.38 -3.70 -0.21
CA ILE A 122 3.35 -2.76 0.92
C ILE A 122 4.17 -1.53 0.55
N HIS A 123 3.55 -0.35 0.71
CA HIS A 123 4.19 0.92 0.42
C HIS A 123 5.46 1.13 1.28
N LYS A 124 6.51 1.65 0.64
CA LYS A 124 7.83 1.87 1.27
C LYS A 124 7.76 2.71 2.55
N GLU A 125 6.93 3.74 2.57
CA GLU A 125 6.72 4.62 3.73
C GLU A 125 6.08 3.84 4.89
N THR A 126 5.16 2.92 4.58
CA THR A 126 4.52 2.04 5.57
C THR A 126 5.56 1.14 6.24
N TYR A 127 6.48 0.53 5.48
CA TYR A 127 7.57 -0.23 6.09
C TYR A 127 8.52 0.62 6.91
N LEU A 128 8.89 1.81 6.41
CA LEU A 128 9.77 2.71 7.15
C LEU A 128 9.18 3.07 8.53
N LEU A 129 7.87 3.34 8.59
CA LEU A 129 7.14 3.58 9.84
C LEU A 129 7.16 2.36 10.76
N TYR A 130 6.94 1.15 10.25
CA TYR A 130 6.99 -0.08 11.07
C TYR A 130 8.40 -0.44 11.55
N LEU A 131 9.43 -0.28 10.70
CA LEU A 131 10.82 -0.47 11.09
C LEU A 131 11.20 0.48 12.24
N TYR A 132 10.75 1.73 12.18
CA TYR A 132 10.94 2.69 13.26
C TYR A 132 10.13 2.32 14.52
N LYS A 133 8.81 2.07 14.38
CA LYS A 133 7.91 1.71 15.48
C LYS A 133 8.45 0.51 16.28
N TYR A 134 8.97 -0.51 15.61
CA TYR A 134 9.48 -1.72 16.24
C TYR A 134 10.99 -1.69 16.53
N LYS A 135 11.65 -0.54 16.34
CA LYS A 135 13.06 -0.26 16.67
C LYS A 135 14.08 -1.09 15.87
N PHE A 136 13.77 -1.44 14.64
CA PHE A 136 14.75 -2.00 13.69
C PHE A 136 15.68 -0.91 13.14
N ILE A 137 15.22 0.34 13.13
CA ILE A 137 16.02 1.52 12.80
C ILE A 137 15.92 2.57 13.90
N SER A 138 16.94 3.42 14.03
CA SER A 138 16.93 4.53 14.99
C SER A 138 16.08 5.70 14.48
N SER A 139 15.72 6.63 15.37
CA SER A 139 15.04 7.88 14.99
C SER A 139 15.87 8.74 14.04
N LYS A 140 17.20 8.72 14.16
CA LYS A 140 18.10 9.45 13.26
C LYS A 140 18.01 8.89 11.83
N VAL A 141 17.97 7.57 11.71
CA VAL A 141 17.81 6.88 10.41
C VAL A 141 16.42 7.14 9.86
N PHE A 142 15.38 7.01 10.68
CA PHE A 142 14.02 7.35 10.26
C PHE A 142 13.95 8.77 9.71
N ASN A 143 14.46 9.77 10.45
CA ASN A 143 14.46 11.17 10.00
C ASN A 143 15.29 11.41 8.74
N LEU A 144 16.35 10.63 8.50
CA LEU A 144 17.15 10.76 7.29
C LEU A 144 16.38 10.30 6.05
N PHE A 145 15.55 9.26 6.16
CA PHE A 145 14.84 8.65 5.02
C PHE A 145 13.37 9.01 4.92
N TYR A 146 12.76 9.49 5.99
CA TYR A 146 11.35 9.89 6.01
C TYR A 146 11.18 11.22 5.28
N GLU A 147 10.33 11.23 4.26
CA GLU A 147 9.95 12.43 3.52
C GLU A 147 8.54 12.83 3.92
N ASP A 148 8.38 14.02 4.49
CA ASP A 148 7.08 14.66 4.65
C ASP A 148 6.69 15.33 3.32
N LYS A 149 6.19 14.53 2.39
CA LYS A 149 5.54 14.88 1.13
C LYS A 149 4.01 14.85 1.28
N PRO A 150 3.37 15.85 1.89
CA PRO A 150 1.92 15.91 2.19
C PRO A 150 0.97 15.88 0.97
N HIS A 151 1.52 15.82 -0.25
CA HIS A 151 0.79 15.83 -1.52
C HIS A 151 0.82 14.48 -2.26
N PHE A 152 1.74 13.58 -1.89
CA PHE A 152 1.78 12.25 -2.49
C PHE A 152 0.86 11.30 -1.75
N HIS A 153 0.31 10.33 -2.48
CA HIS A 153 -0.61 9.31 -2.00
C HIS A 153 0.04 8.45 -0.91
N TYR A 154 0.14 9.00 0.29
CA TYR A 154 0.52 8.24 1.47
C TYR A 154 -0.44 7.06 1.61
N SER A 155 0.15 5.89 1.83
CA SER A 155 -0.61 4.79 2.36
C SER A 155 -1.22 5.20 3.71
N TYR A 156 -2.54 5.14 3.79
CA TYR A 156 -3.29 5.30 5.04
C TYR A 156 -3.26 4.03 5.87
N GLU A 157 -2.69 2.94 5.36
CA GLU A 157 -2.71 1.62 6.00
C GLU A 157 -2.10 1.70 7.38
N PHE A 158 -0.94 2.37 7.52
CA PHE A 158 -0.30 2.56 8.82
C PHE A 158 -1.23 3.26 9.80
N ASP A 159 -1.73 4.46 9.49
CA ASP A 159 -2.56 5.24 10.42
C ASP A 159 -3.89 4.56 10.74
N ILE A 160 -4.49 3.88 9.76
CA ILE A 160 -5.73 3.13 9.94
C ILE A 160 -5.49 1.95 10.87
N PHE A 161 -4.41 1.20 10.69
CA PHE A 161 -4.09 0.09 11.58
C PHE A 161 -3.69 0.57 12.98
N GLU A 162 -2.91 1.65 13.08
CA GLU A 162 -2.62 2.31 14.36
C GLU A 162 -3.88 2.75 15.10
N PHE A 163 -4.85 3.33 14.37
CA PHE A 163 -6.13 3.78 14.92
C PHE A 163 -7.02 2.60 15.37
N LEU A 164 -7.16 1.57 14.55
CA LEU A 164 -8.10 0.46 14.80
C LEU A 164 -7.55 -0.57 15.80
N TYR A 165 -6.24 -0.81 15.79
CA TYR A 165 -5.65 -2.03 16.36
C TYR A 165 -4.55 -1.77 17.39
N PHE A 166 -4.03 -0.54 17.50
CA PHE A 166 -2.94 -0.20 18.41
C PHE A 166 -3.23 1.04 19.26
N ASP A 167 -4.52 1.39 19.45
CA ASP A 167 -5.02 2.48 20.29
C ASP A 167 -4.43 3.88 20.03
N ASN A 168 -3.77 4.10 18.89
CA ASN A 168 -3.16 5.38 18.55
C ASN A 168 -4.12 6.23 17.70
N LYS A 169 -5.18 6.68 18.36
CA LYS A 169 -6.34 7.31 17.68
C LYS A 169 -6.02 8.66 17.03
N HIS A 170 -4.96 9.33 17.46
CA HIS A 170 -4.66 10.70 17.03
C HIS A 170 -4.08 10.78 15.61
N LEU A 171 -3.35 9.75 15.14
CA LEU A 171 -2.70 9.76 13.83
C LEU A 171 -3.70 9.88 12.68
N LEU A 172 -4.66 8.95 12.64
CA LEU A 172 -5.70 8.95 11.60
C LEU A 172 -6.55 10.23 11.67
N LEU A 173 -6.89 10.70 12.87
CA LEU A 173 -7.73 11.90 13.03
C LEU A 173 -7.04 13.14 12.46
N ASN A 174 -5.73 13.32 12.73
CA ASN A 174 -4.97 14.44 12.17
C ASN A 174 -4.92 14.37 10.64
N LYS A 175 -4.67 13.19 10.07
CA LYS A 175 -4.69 13.01 8.61
C LYS A 175 -6.06 13.31 8.00
N LEU A 176 -7.14 12.83 8.62
CA LEU A 176 -8.50 13.12 8.14
C LEU A 176 -8.84 14.60 8.25
N ASN A 177 -8.44 15.29 9.33
CA ASN A 177 -8.63 16.74 9.45
C ASN A 177 -7.90 17.49 8.33
N ASN A 178 -6.66 17.13 8.02
CA ASN A 178 -5.93 17.74 6.90
C ASN A 178 -6.62 17.53 5.54
N ILE A 179 -7.19 16.34 5.31
CA ILE A 179 -7.98 16.06 4.09
C ILE A 179 -9.23 16.94 4.03
N LEU A 180 -9.93 17.08 5.16
CA LEU A 180 -11.13 17.91 5.27
C LEU A 180 -10.81 19.39 5.03
N GLU A 181 -9.73 19.91 5.63
CA GLU A 181 -9.27 21.28 5.46
C GLU A 181 -8.89 21.57 4.00
N LYS A 182 -8.19 20.63 3.35
CA LYS A 182 -7.83 20.72 1.92
C LYS A 182 -9.01 20.44 0.98
N LYS A 183 -10.16 19.99 1.50
CA LYS A 183 -11.33 19.55 0.73
C LYS A 183 -11.01 18.44 -0.28
N ASP A 184 -10.09 17.55 0.06
CA ASP A 184 -9.71 16.42 -0.80
C ASP A 184 -10.71 15.24 -0.63
N ILE A 185 -11.93 15.48 -1.12
CA ILE A 185 -13.04 14.52 -1.08
C ILE A 185 -12.74 13.21 -1.82
N PRO A 186 -12.07 13.20 -2.99
CA PRO A 186 -11.67 11.94 -3.65
C PRO A 186 -10.87 11.02 -2.73
N MET A 187 -9.97 11.58 -1.91
CA MET A 187 -9.17 10.80 -0.97
C MET A 187 -10.01 10.13 0.12
N LEU A 188 -10.99 10.84 0.71
CA LEU A 188 -11.94 10.22 1.65
C LEU A 188 -12.71 9.06 1.01
N GLY A 189 -13.09 9.21 -0.26
CA GLY A 189 -13.73 8.16 -1.05
C GLY A 189 -12.83 6.93 -1.19
N ARG A 190 -11.53 7.11 -1.46
CA ARG A 190 -10.57 6.00 -1.51
C ARG A 190 -10.44 5.30 -0.16
N ILE A 191 -10.37 6.05 0.94
CA ILE A 191 -10.30 5.48 2.29
C ILE A 191 -11.51 4.58 2.57
N LEU A 192 -12.71 5.09 2.28
CA LEU A 192 -13.95 4.35 2.47
C LEU A 192 -14.01 3.09 1.59
N MET A 193 -13.63 3.18 0.31
CA MET A 193 -13.78 2.07 -0.63
C MET A 193 -12.74 0.97 -0.45
N TYR A 194 -11.50 1.31 -0.07
CA TYR A 194 -10.38 0.36 -0.04
C TYR A 194 -10.00 -0.11 1.37
N TYR A 195 -10.20 0.74 2.39
CA TYR A 195 -9.71 0.46 3.75
C TYR A 195 -10.80 0.19 4.79
N CYS A 196 -12.07 0.37 4.45
CA CYS A 196 -13.18 0.23 5.39
C CYS A 196 -13.66 -1.22 5.56
N ARG A 197 -12.76 -2.15 5.87
CA ARG A 197 -13.09 -3.58 6.06
C ARG A 197 -13.49 -3.94 7.50
N ASP A 198 -13.19 -3.10 8.49
CA ASP A 198 -13.62 -3.27 9.89
C ASP A 198 -14.87 -2.40 10.19
N LEU A 199 -15.86 -2.97 10.87
CA LEU A 199 -17.13 -2.29 11.18
C LEU A 199 -16.94 -1.04 12.04
N ASN A 200 -15.91 -1.01 12.90
CA ASN A 200 -15.58 0.17 13.69
C ASN A 200 -15.05 1.31 12.82
N MET A 201 -14.30 0.98 11.75
CA MET A 201 -13.87 1.97 10.76
C MET A 201 -15.08 2.56 10.02
N LEU A 202 -16.04 1.71 9.62
CA LEU A 202 -17.29 2.14 8.97
C LEU A 202 -18.05 3.13 9.85
N LYS A 203 -18.29 2.75 11.12
CA LYS A 203 -18.96 3.60 12.12
C LYS A 203 -18.22 4.91 12.36
N PHE A 204 -16.88 4.87 12.41
CA PHE A 204 -16.05 6.04 12.62
C PHE A 204 -16.15 7.01 11.43
N LEU A 205 -15.96 6.51 10.21
CA LEU A 205 -16.05 7.32 9.00
C LEU A 205 -17.46 7.91 8.82
N SER A 206 -18.53 7.14 9.10
CA SER A 206 -19.91 7.64 9.00
C SER A 206 -20.11 8.89 9.87
N LYS A 207 -19.62 8.87 11.11
CA LYS A 207 -19.66 10.04 12.00
C LYS A 207 -18.91 11.25 11.43
N ILE A 208 -17.75 11.04 10.82
CA ILE A 208 -16.97 12.10 10.18
C ILE A 208 -17.74 12.71 9.01
N PHE A 209 -18.32 11.88 8.15
CA PHE A 209 -19.08 12.34 6.99
C PHE A 209 -20.33 13.12 7.40
N CYS A 210 -21.12 12.57 8.33
CA CYS A 210 -22.32 13.22 8.86
C CYS A 210 -21.99 14.56 9.54
N LYS A 211 -20.97 14.59 10.41
CA LYS A 211 -20.54 15.82 11.11
C LYS A 211 -20.15 16.93 10.13
N ASN A 212 -19.44 16.58 9.06
CA ASN A 212 -18.94 17.53 8.07
C ASN A 212 -19.88 17.74 6.88
N LYS A 213 -21.05 17.09 6.87
CA LYS A 213 -22.05 17.14 5.78
C LYS A 213 -21.44 16.78 4.41
N ILE A 214 -20.57 15.79 4.39
CA ILE A 214 -19.91 15.31 3.18
C ILE A 214 -20.78 14.25 2.54
N GLN A 215 -20.98 14.38 1.23
CA GLN A 215 -21.57 13.32 0.42
C GLN A 215 -20.65 13.06 -0.77
N LEU A 216 -20.22 11.82 -0.89
CA LEU A 216 -19.47 11.37 -2.04
C LEU A 216 -20.42 11.25 -3.23
N LYS A 217 -19.95 11.80 -4.35
CA LYS A 217 -20.46 11.39 -5.65
C LYS A 217 -19.86 10.01 -5.92
N PRO A 218 -20.68 9.01 -6.24
CA PRO A 218 -20.16 7.68 -6.49
C PRO A 218 -19.22 7.68 -7.73
N THR A 219 -17.93 7.29 -7.58
CA THR A 219 -16.91 7.29 -8.67
C THR A 219 -16.56 5.92 -9.29
N TYR A 220 -16.49 4.81 -8.53
CA TYR A 220 -16.30 3.40 -8.98
C TYR A 220 -17.58 2.66 -9.41
N PHE A 221 -17.65 1.32 -9.54
CA PHE A 221 -18.89 0.62 -9.94
C PHE A 221 -19.96 0.48 -8.83
N TYR A 222 -19.52 0.41 -7.57
CA TYR A 222 -20.39 0.19 -6.42
C TYR A 222 -20.52 1.46 -5.56
N ARG A 223 -21.73 1.76 -5.11
CA ARG A 223 -22.04 2.90 -4.22
C ARG A 223 -21.43 2.69 -2.85
N VAL A 224 -21.28 1.46 -2.36
CA VAL A 224 -20.75 1.16 -1.03
C VAL A 224 -19.70 0.04 -1.10
N PRO A 225 -18.71 0.00 -0.20
CA PRO A 225 -17.77 -1.12 -0.12
C PRO A 225 -18.51 -2.41 0.27
N LEU A 226 -18.36 -3.47 -0.52
CA LEU A 226 -19.12 -4.73 -0.35
C LEU A 226 -18.50 -5.69 0.69
N PHE A 227 -17.97 -5.14 1.79
CA PHE A 227 -17.31 -5.91 2.86
C PHE A 227 -18.26 -6.32 4.00
N PHE A 228 -19.51 -5.84 4.00
CA PHE A 228 -20.46 -6.06 5.08
C PHE A 228 -21.82 -6.52 4.58
N PRO A 229 -22.61 -7.24 5.42
CA PRO A 229 -24.04 -7.54 5.26
C PRO A 229 -24.84 -6.39 4.67
N LEU A 230 -25.70 -6.66 3.69
CA LEU A 230 -26.50 -5.63 3.00
C LEU A 230 -27.34 -4.80 3.99
N ASN A 231 -27.85 -5.40 5.07
CA ASN A 231 -28.53 -4.64 6.13
C ASN A 231 -27.63 -3.60 6.81
N ILE A 232 -26.36 -3.93 7.05
CA ILE A 232 -25.36 -2.98 7.57
C ILE A 232 -25.09 -1.92 6.51
N LEU A 233 -24.84 -2.31 5.26
CA LEU A 233 -24.58 -1.34 4.18
C LEU A 233 -25.74 -0.35 3.99
N LYS A 234 -27.00 -0.81 4.11
CA LYS A 234 -28.19 0.05 4.05
C LYS A 234 -28.22 1.09 5.17
N GLU A 235 -27.80 0.70 6.37
CA GLU A 235 -27.75 1.59 7.54
C GLU A 235 -26.82 2.78 7.27
N TYR A 236 -25.64 2.53 6.70
CA TYR A 236 -24.61 3.56 6.53
C TYR A 236 -24.55 4.20 5.13
N ALA A 237 -25.19 3.64 4.11
CA ALA A 237 -25.07 4.13 2.72
C ALA A 237 -25.41 5.62 2.57
N ASN A 238 -26.42 6.10 3.30
CA ASN A 238 -26.87 7.48 3.23
C ASN A 238 -25.99 8.46 4.02
N ASP A 239 -25.17 7.97 4.94
CA ASP A 239 -24.19 8.78 5.64
C ASP A 239 -23.05 9.20 4.70
N PHE A 240 -22.75 8.34 3.71
CA PHE A 240 -21.60 8.52 2.83
C PHE A 240 -21.95 9.09 1.46
N PHE A 241 -23.05 8.64 0.87
CA PHE A 241 -23.34 8.86 -0.55
C PHE A 241 -24.68 9.54 -0.74
N SER A 242 -24.72 10.47 -1.68
CA SER A 242 -25.99 11.00 -2.18
C SER A 242 -26.86 9.87 -2.76
N HIS A 243 -28.18 10.02 -2.67
CA HIS A 243 -29.11 9.09 -3.32
C HIS A 243 -28.88 9.05 -4.83
N ASN A 244 -29.04 7.88 -5.42
CA ASN A 244 -29.11 7.73 -6.87
C ASN A 244 -30.27 8.58 -7.42
N LYS A 245 -30.02 9.27 -8.53
CA LYS A 245 -31.03 9.99 -9.30
C LYS A 245 -31.78 9.06 -10.23
N LEU A 246 -31.15 7.94 -10.62
CA LEU A 246 -31.74 6.92 -11.49
C LEU A 246 -32.23 5.74 -10.65
N TYR A 247 -33.39 5.22 -11.02
CA TYR A 247 -34.01 4.07 -10.36
C TYR A 247 -34.27 2.96 -11.38
N MET A 248 -33.67 1.80 -11.17
CA MET A 248 -33.97 0.58 -11.93
C MET A 248 -35.11 -0.19 -11.26
N LYS A 249 -36.16 -0.51 -12.04
CA LYS A 249 -37.27 -1.36 -11.60
C LYS A 249 -37.10 -2.75 -12.21
N TYR A 250 -36.67 -3.70 -11.38
CA TYR A 250 -36.56 -5.12 -11.74
C TYR A 250 -37.60 -5.97 -10.98
N THR A 251 -38.09 -7.02 -11.61
CA THR A 251 -39.25 -7.81 -11.18
C THR A 251 -39.07 -8.56 -9.85
N ASN A 252 -37.84 -8.75 -9.35
CA ASN A 252 -37.59 -9.39 -8.04
C ASN A 252 -36.38 -8.84 -7.22
N SER A 253 -35.65 -7.82 -7.69
CA SER A 253 -34.41 -7.33 -7.01
C SER A 253 -34.09 -5.84 -7.23
N SER A 254 -35.08 -5.03 -7.60
CA SER A 254 -34.95 -3.57 -7.84
C SER A 254 -34.22 -2.84 -6.72
N TYR A 255 -34.36 -3.29 -5.47
CA TYR A 255 -33.79 -2.63 -4.31
C TYR A 255 -32.26 -2.75 -4.25
N ILE A 256 -31.71 -3.97 -4.36
CA ILE A 256 -30.25 -4.25 -4.24
C ILE A 256 -29.48 -3.37 -5.23
N ILE A 257 -29.97 -3.37 -6.47
CA ILE A 257 -29.44 -2.58 -7.57
C ILE A 257 -29.42 -1.08 -7.26
N ASN A 258 -30.50 -0.51 -6.71
CA ASN A 258 -30.57 0.93 -6.43
C ASN A 258 -29.82 1.34 -5.15
N THR A 259 -29.51 0.40 -4.26
CA THR A 259 -28.62 0.64 -3.11
C THR A 259 -27.14 0.47 -3.44
N GLU A 260 -26.78 -0.44 -4.34
CA GLU A 260 -25.39 -0.86 -4.57
C GLU A 260 -24.80 -0.33 -5.89
N ILE A 261 -25.60 -0.11 -6.93
CA ILE A 261 -25.14 0.27 -8.28
C ILE A 261 -25.37 1.76 -8.51
N LYS A 262 -24.49 2.42 -9.26
CA LYS A 262 -24.54 3.87 -9.48
C LYS A 262 -25.33 4.26 -10.70
N ASP A 263 -25.75 5.51 -10.70
CA ASP A 263 -26.28 6.18 -11.89
C ASP A 263 -25.33 6.08 -13.11
N ILE A 264 -24.01 6.11 -12.92
CA ILE A 264 -23.02 6.07 -14.03
C ILE A 264 -22.95 4.70 -14.71
N ASP A 265 -22.98 3.59 -13.97
CA ASP A 265 -22.92 2.25 -14.57
C ASP A 265 -24.26 1.84 -15.16
N ILE A 266 -25.34 2.37 -14.60
CA ILE A 266 -26.66 2.42 -15.23
C ILE A 266 -26.57 3.10 -16.61
N THR A 267 -25.61 4.01 -16.86
CA THR A 267 -25.46 4.73 -18.15
C THR A 267 -24.42 4.15 -19.13
N HIS A 268 -23.38 3.42 -18.68
CA HIS A 268 -22.33 2.86 -19.57
C HIS A 268 -22.79 1.66 -20.41
N THR A 269 -23.83 0.95 -19.95
CA THR A 269 -24.70 -0.05 -20.63
C THR A 269 -25.11 0.26 -22.06
N LYS A 270 -25.01 1.51 -22.51
CA LYS A 270 -25.53 1.92 -23.82
C LYS A 270 -24.49 2.02 -24.95
N LYS A 271 -23.19 1.98 -24.66
CA LYS A 271 -22.17 2.40 -25.66
C LYS A 271 -21.66 1.29 -26.58
N GLU A 272 -21.84 0.01 -26.25
CA GLU A 272 -21.37 -1.10 -27.12
C GLU A 272 -22.37 -1.48 -28.24
N GLU A 273 -23.60 -0.97 -28.22
CA GLU A 273 -24.66 -1.36 -29.15
C GLU A 273 -24.76 -0.49 -30.42
N ASN A 274 -23.64 -0.04 -31.00
CA ASN A 274 -23.74 0.70 -32.27
C ASN A 274 -22.62 0.50 -33.29
N GLU A 275 -22.03 -0.70 -33.36
CA GLU A 275 -21.38 -1.14 -34.61
C GLU A 275 -21.79 -2.52 -35.12
N ASN A 276 -22.45 -3.40 -34.34
CA ASN A 276 -23.04 -4.63 -34.89
C ASN A 276 -24.26 -5.10 -34.08
N ASN A 277 -25.30 -5.54 -34.80
CA ASN A 277 -26.59 -6.03 -34.30
C ASN A 277 -26.47 -7.28 -33.40
N ASP A 278 -26.25 -7.11 -32.09
CA ASP A 278 -26.61 -8.13 -31.11
C ASP A 278 -27.05 -7.48 -29.79
N SER A 279 -28.37 -7.46 -29.56
CA SER A 279 -29.08 -6.64 -28.57
C SER A 279 -29.11 -7.22 -27.15
N ASN A 280 -27.98 -7.76 -26.68
CA ASN A 280 -27.87 -8.28 -25.32
C ASN A 280 -26.49 -7.95 -24.73
N ILE A 281 -26.30 -6.70 -24.28
CA ILE A 281 -25.13 -6.36 -23.46
C ILE A 281 -25.27 -7.05 -22.10
N LYS A 282 -24.46 -8.10 -21.90
CA LYS A 282 -24.43 -8.92 -20.68
C LYS A 282 -23.56 -8.25 -19.61
N TYR A 283 -24.19 -7.72 -18.56
CA TYR A 283 -23.45 -7.26 -17.38
C TYR A 283 -23.16 -8.40 -16.42
N TYR A 284 -21.89 -8.55 -16.05
CA TYR A 284 -21.43 -9.38 -14.94
C TYR A 284 -21.58 -8.54 -13.66
N ILE A 285 -22.79 -8.46 -13.11
CA ILE A 285 -22.97 -7.90 -11.77
C ILE A 285 -22.65 -9.02 -10.81
N LYS A 286 -21.53 -8.88 -10.10
CA LYS A 286 -21.22 -9.75 -8.97
C LYS A 286 -22.26 -9.50 -7.90
N THR A 287 -23.23 -10.41 -7.82
CA THR A 287 -24.32 -10.26 -6.87
C THR A 287 -23.77 -10.44 -5.46
N TYR A 288 -24.16 -9.54 -4.57
CA TYR A 288 -23.94 -9.57 -3.13
C TYR A 288 -24.05 -10.96 -2.47
N ASP A 289 -24.87 -11.84 -3.06
CA ASP A 289 -25.22 -13.14 -2.51
C ASP A 289 -24.54 -14.35 -3.16
N ASN A 290 -23.74 -14.18 -4.22
CA ASN A 290 -23.03 -15.29 -4.86
C ASN A 290 -21.76 -14.77 -5.54
N HIS A 291 -20.64 -15.44 -5.29
CA HIS A 291 -19.41 -15.38 -6.10
C HIS A 291 -19.60 -15.94 -7.53
N CYS A 292 -20.79 -15.75 -8.13
CA CYS A 292 -21.12 -16.10 -9.50
C CYS A 292 -21.74 -14.89 -10.17
N ASP A 293 -21.14 -14.48 -11.27
CA ASP A 293 -21.67 -13.42 -12.11
C ASP A 293 -23.05 -13.82 -12.65
N LYS A 294 -24.07 -13.00 -12.38
CA LYS A 294 -25.39 -13.13 -13.01
C LYS A 294 -25.59 -12.00 -14.02
N ILE A 295 -26.08 -12.40 -15.19
CA ILE A 295 -26.38 -11.52 -16.33
C ILE A 295 -27.74 -10.86 -16.14
N TYR A 296 -27.83 -9.54 -16.33
CA TYR A 296 -29.09 -8.77 -16.28
C TYR A 296 -29.22 -7.80 -17.47
N ASN A 297 -30.47 -7.58 -17.96
CA ASN A 297 -30.81 -6.68 -19.09
C ASN A 297 -31.67 -5.47 -18.62
N PHE A 298 -31.38 -4.23 -19.07
CA PHE A 298 -32.09 -2.99 -18.67
C PHE A 298 -32.13 -1.89 -19.78
N ASN A 299 -32.98 -0.84 -19.62
CA ASN A 299 -33.17 0.29 -20.57
C ASN A 299 -33.09 1.69 -19.90
N ILE A 300 -32.30 2.67 -20.42
CA ILE A 300 -32.06 4.02 -19.81
C ILE A 300 -31.91 5.21 -20.81
N VAL A 301 -32.12 6.47 -20.36
CA VAL A 301 -32.26 7.74 -21.14
C VAL A 301 -31.28 8.87 -20.66
N LYS A 302 -30.36 9.35 -21.56
CA LYS A 302 -29.50 10.60 -21.56
C LYS A 302 -28.16 10.68 -20.75
N LYS A 303 -27.22 11.59 -21.14
CA LYS A 303 -25.71 11.51 -21.03
C LYS A 303 -24.97 12.78 -20.47
N TYR A 304 -23.77 12.63 -19.86
CA TYR A 304 -22.73 13.67 -19.58
C TYR A 304 -21.29 13.08 -19.62
N TYR A 305 -20.23 13.91 -19.76
CA TYR A 305 -18.80 13.55 -19.89
C TYR A 305 -17.90 14.16 -18.78
N TYR A 306 -16.78 13.51 -18.45
CA TYR A 306 -15.65 14.04 -17.66
C TYR A 306 -14.32 13.78 -18.40
N ASP A 307 -13.41 14.76 -18.37
CA ASP A 307 -12.06 14.67 -18.94
C ASP A 307 -11.03 14.22 -17.87
N GLU A 308 -10.07 13.38 -18.28
CA GLU A 308 -9.01 12.83 -17.44
C GLU A 308 -7.69 13.61 -17.54
N TYR A 309 -7.07 13.72 -16.36
CA TYR A 309 -5.66 13.96 -15.97
C TYR A 309 -4.69 14.52 -17.02
N GLY A 310 -4.18 15.73 -16.74
CA GLY A 310 -2.95 16.24 -17.33
C GLY A 310 -1.72 15.69 -16.58
N ASP A 311 -0.72 15.27 -17.35
CA ASP A 311 0.59 14.86 -16.84
C ASP A 311 1.32 16.05 -16.20
N CYS A 312 1.49 16.02 -14.88
CA CYS A 312 2.42 16.89 -14.19
C CYS A 312 3.79 16.21 -14.20
N MET A 313 4.73 16.68 -15.03
CA MET A 313 6.15 16.38 -14.80
C MET A 313 6.53 16.94 -13.42
N LEU A 314 6.86 16.04 -12.49
CA LEU A 314 7.28 16.40 -11.14
C LEU A 314 8.78 16.67 -11.17
N ASP A 315 9.19 17.90 -10.83
CA ASP A 315 10.58 18.24 -10.56
C ASP A 315 11.12 17.38 -9.41
N ASP A 316 12.27 16.72 -9.59
CA ASP A 316 12.93 15.95 -8.53
C ASP A 316 13.53 16.92 -7.50
N PRO A 317 12.99 16.99 -6.26
CA PRO A 317 13.45 17.96 -5.26
C PRO A 317 14.91 17.74 -4.86
N TYR A 318 15.48 16.56 -5.09
CA TYR A 318 16.86 16.22 -4.74
C TYR A 318 17.90 16.69 -5.75
N LEU A 319 17.49 17.10 -6.95
CA LEU A 319 18.44 17.46 -8.02
C LEU A 319 18.42 18.96 -8.34
N THR A 320 17.66 19.74 -7.56
CA THR A 320 17.48 21.20 -7.72
C THR A 320 18.79 22.01 -7.59
N ASP A 321 19.74 21.53 -6.78
CA ASP A 321 21.02 22.22 -6.52
C ASP A 321 22.25 21.46 -7.06
N ILE A 322 22.05 20.54 -8.01
CA ILE A 322 23.10 19.69 -8.56
C ILE A 322 24.28 20.49 -9.13
N ASN A 323 24.03 21.67 -9.72
CA ASN A 323 25.06 22.55 -10.28
C ASN A 323 26.00 23.12 -9.20
N LYS A 324 25.63 23.02 -7.92
CA LYS A 324 26.43 23.47 -6.77
C LYS A 324 27.19 22.32 -6.10
N MET A 325 27.22 21.12 -6.69
CA MET A 325 27.79 19.89 -6.11
C MET A 325 29.12 20.08 -5.38
N ASN A 326 30.11 20.67 -6.07
CA ASN A 326 31.46 20.87 -5.52
C ASN A 326 31.50 21.90 -4.38
N THR A 327 30.42 22.65 -4.18
CA THR A 327 30.30 23.63 -3.10
C THR A 327 29.58 23.11 -1.86
N LEU A 328 28.85 21.99 -1.98
CA LEU A 328 28.08 21.37 -0.91
C LEU A 328 28.98 20.99 0.27
N ASN A 329 28.48 21.23 1.49
CA ASN A 329 29.28 21.05 2.69
C ASN A 329 29.65 19.57 2.86
N PHE A 330 28.67 18.67 2.75
CA PHE A 330 28.88 17.22 2.82
C PHE A 330 29.93 16.71 1.81
N VAL A 331 29.95 17.22 0.57
CA VAL A 331 30.97 16.83 -0.41
C VAL A 331 32.37 17.24 0.08
N LYS A 332 32.53 18.49 0.51
CA LYS A 332 33.81 19.04 0.98
C LYS A 332 34.30 18.37 2.26
N THR A 333 33.42 18.18 3.24
CA THR A 333 33.80 17.72 4.58
C THR A 333 33.85 16.21 4.71
N CYS A 334 33.03 15.49 3.92
CA CYS A 334 32.84 14.05 4.07
C CYS A 334 33.32 13.28 2.84
N LEU A 335 32.76 13.53 1.66
CA LEU A 335 33.09 12.71 0.46
C LEU A 335 34.52 12.92 -0.04
N ASN A 336 35.14 14.07 0.25
CA ASN A 336 36.56 14.32 -0.04
C ASN A 336 37.51 13.97 1.11
N ASN A 337 37.02 13.39 2.21
CA ASN A 337 37.80 13.09 3.40
C ASN A 337 37.89 11.57 3.64
N TYR A 338 39.10 11.01 3.47
CA TYR A 338 39.35 9.58 3.62
C TYR A 338 38.99 9.05 5.02
N ASP A 339 39.47 9.72 6.08
CA ASP A 339 39.25 9.27 7.47
C ASP A 339 37.77 9.31 7.83
N PHE A 340 37.06 10.33 7.32
CA PHE A 340 35.62 10.46 7.53
C PHE A 340 34.85 9.31 6.88
N LEU A 341 35.16 8.98 5.62
CA LEU A 341 34.56 7.84 4.91
C LEU A 341 34.91 6.51 5.57
N ASN A 342 36.16 6.35 6.02
CA ASN A 342 36.59 5.15 6.74
C ASN A 342 35.78 4.98 8.04
N ASN A 343 35.57 6.06 8.80
CA ASN A 343 34.75 6.02 10.01
C ASN A 343 33.28 5.70 9.73
N ILE A 344 32.69 6.26 8.65
CA ILE A 344 31.34 5.89 8.21
C ILE A 344 31.27 4.41 7.85
N LEU A 345 32.25 3.87 7.12
CA LEU A 345 32.27 2.45 6.77
C LEU A 345 32.43 1.56 8.01
N MET A 346 33.12 2.00 9.06
CA MET A 346 33.23 1.22 10.31
C MET A 346 31.99 1.34 11.21
N ASP A 347 31.30 2.48 11.17
CA ASP A 347 30.04 2.71 11.88
C ASP A 347 29.10 3.57 11.02
N PRO A 348 28.03 3.00 10.44
CA PRO A 348 27.05 3.76 9.65
C PRO A 348 26.50 4.98 10.40
N ASN A 349 26.36 4.91 11.73
CA ASN A 349 25.82 6.02 12.52
C ASN A 349 26.79 7.19 12.67
N TYR A 350 28.06 7.02 12.32
CA TYR A 350 29.05 8.09 12.33
C TYR A 350 28.66 9.25 11.40
N ILE A 351 27.86 8.98 10.36
CA ILE A 351 27.32 10.03 9.47
C ILE A 351 26.52 11.09 10.24
N PHE A 352 25.92 10.73 11.37
CA PHE A 352 25.12 11.65 12.19
C PHE A 352 25.95 12.54 13.11
N ASN A 353 27.28 12.42 13.10
CA ASN A 353 28.18 13.33 13.81
C ASN A 353 28.42 14.63 13.02
N ILE A 354 27.98 14.68 11.75
CA ILE A 354 28.09 15.89 10.94
C ILE A 354 26.97 16.84 11.33
N ASN A 355 27.33 18.04 11.74
CA ASN A 355 26.37 19.12 11.91
C ASN A 355 26.09 19.75 10.54
N LEU A 356 25.09 19.22 9.82
CA LEU A 356 24.64 19.78 8.55
C LEU A 356 23.40 20.63 8.78
N SER A 357 23.58 21.94 8.78
CA SER A 357 22.49 22.88 8.55
C SER A 357 22.42 23.17 7.04
N THR A 358 21.85 22.25 6.26
CA THR A 358 21.71 22.41 4.81
C THR A 358 20.25 22.30 4.39
N ASN A 359 19.84 23.16 3.47
CA ASN A 359 18.54 23.11 2.80
C ASN A 359 18.67 22.51 1.39
N PHE A 360 19.84 21.97 1.03
CA PHE A 360 20.09 21.43 -0.31
C PHE A 360 19.62 19.98 -0.41
N GLY A 361 18.63 19.71 -1.26
CA GLY A 361 18.12 18.35 -1.49
C GLY A 361 19.23 17.40 -1.93
N THR A 362 20.10 17.83 -2.83
CA THR A 362 21.24 17.03 -3.32
C THR A 362 22.15 16.55 -2.20
N GLU A 363 22.32 17.35 -1.14
CA GLU A 363 23.16 17.00 0.00
C GLU A 363 22.51 15.89 0.84
N TYR A 364 21.20 15.97 1.07
CA TYR A 364 20.44 14.89 1.71
C TYR A 364 20.49 13.59 0.91
N LEU A 365 20.39 13.66 -0.42
CA LEU A 365 20.51 12.49 -1.28
C LEU A 365 21.89 11.82 -1.12
N LEU A 366 22.97 12.60 -1.18
CA LEU A 366 24.33 12.08 -0.99
C LEU A 366 24.52 11.46 0.41
N MET A 367 23.96 12.06 1.45
CA MET A 367 23.99 11.48 2.80
C MET A 367 23.29 10.13 2.84
N ARG A 368 22.09 10.02 2.28
CA ARG A 368 21.33 8.75 2.22
C ARG A 368 22.11 7.67 1.49
N LEU A 369 22.67 7.98 0.32
CA LEU A 369 23.47 7.04 -0.47
C LEU A 369 24.73 6.60 0.29
N THR A 370 25.42 7.54 0.94
CA THR A 370 26.61 7.25 1.76
C THR A 370 26.26 6.35 2.94
N TYR A 371 25.12 6.59 3.59
CA TYR A 371 24.63 5.73 4.68
C TYR A 371 24.29 4.31 4.17
N LEU A 372 23.59 4.19 3.05
CA LEU A 372 23.28 2.89 2.43
C LEU A 372 24.56 2.10 2.07
N ILE A 373 25.57 2.76 1.49
CA ILE A 373 26.86 2.14 1.18
C ILE A 373 27.51 1.56 2.45
N SER A 374 27.45 2.29 3.56
CA SER A 374 27.97 1.79 4.84
C SER A 374 27.17 0.59 5.37
N LEU A 375 25.84 0.60 5.26
CA LEU A 375 25.02 -0.55 5.62
C LEU A 375 25.39 -1.80 4.81
N ILE A 376 25.56 -1.65 3.49
CA ILE A 376 25.98 -2.73 2.59
C ILE A 376 27.37 -3.24 3.00
N HIS A 377 28.32 -2.35 3.25
CA HIS A 377 29.67 -2.72 3.69
C HIS A 377 29.66 -3.55 4.98
N ASN A 378 28.83 -3.15 5.95
CA ASN A 378 28.68 -3.82 7.24
C ASN A 378 27.76 -5.05 7.20
N ARG A 379 27.27 -5.45 6.02
CA ARG A 379 26.35 -6.59 5.82
C ARG A 379 25.12 -6.49 6.72
N TYR A 380 24.55 -5.29 6.82
CA TYR A 380 23.24 -5.10 7.43
C TYR A 380 22.18 -5.91 6.67
N ASP A 381 21.06 -6.10 7.34
CA ASP A 381 19.95 -6.86 6.77
C ASP A 381 19.50 -6.27 5.42
N TYR A 382 19.41 -7.15 4.41
CA TYR A 382 19.08 -6.79 3.04
C TYR A 382 17.70 -6.11 2.96
N PHE A 383 16.72 -6.57 3.74
CA PHE A 383 15.38 -6.01 3.73
C PHE A 383 15.33 -4.58 4.27
N ILE A 384 16.13 -4.30 5.31
CA ILE A 384 16.28 -2.94 5.82
C ILE A 384 16.95 -2.04 4.76
N ILE A 385 18.05 -2.48 4.16
CA ILE A 385 18.77 -1.71 3.13
C ILE A 385 17.84 -1.40 1.96
N GLU A 386 17.11 -2.40 1.46
CA GLU A 386 16.18 -2.28 0.34
C GLU A 386 15.04 -1.30 0.64
N THR A 387 14.45 -1.41 1.84
CA THR A 387 13.38 -0.50 2.28
C THR A 387 13.88 0.95 2.32
N LEU A 388 15.07 1.19 2.88
CA LEU A 388 15.67 2.51 2.93
C LEU A 388 16.04 3.03 1.53
N CYS A 389 16.55 2.17 0.65
CA CYS A 389 16.87 2.53 -0.73
C CYS A 389 15.61 2.99 -1.48
N LYS A 390 14.48 2.28 -1.36
CA LYS A 390 13.22 2.66 -1.99
C LYS A 390 12.68 4.01 -1.51
N CYS A 391 12.96 4.37 -0.25
CA CYS A 391 12.59 5.68 0.31
C CYS A 391 13.33 6.84 -0.38
N ILE A 392 14.39 6.56 -1.14
CA ILE A 392 14.94 7.51 -2.11
C ILE A 392 13.99 7.49 -3.32
N ASP A 393 13.11 8.49 -3.40
CA ASP A 393 12.04 8.59 -4.39
C ASP A 393 12.56 8.94 -5.81
N ASN A 394 13.48 8.12 -6.32
CA ASN A 394 14.09 8.27 -7.62
C ASN A 394 14.19 6.88 -8.26
N SER A 395 13.41 6.65 -9.33
CA SER A 395 13.30 5.35 -10.03
C SER A 395 14.62 4.83 -10.60
N PHE A 396 15.65 5.67 -10.64
CA PHE A 396 16.94 5.38 -11.24
C PHE A 396 18.00 5.02 -10.19
N ILE A 397 17.64 4.93 -8.91
CA ILE A 397 18.53 4.47 -7.85
C ILE A 397 17.94 3.18 -7.30
N SER A 398 18.71 2.10 -7.41
CA SER A 398 18.32 0.79 -6.91
C SER A 398 19.47 0.12 -6.15
N HIS A 399 19.13 -0.86 -5.33
CA HIS A 399 20.08 -1.68 -4.63
C HIS A 399 20.13 -3.07 -5.27
N TYR A 400 21.33 -3.52 -5.63
CA TYR A 400 21.54 -4.81 -6.28
C TYR A 400 22.71 -5.54 -5.63
N ASP A 401 22.38 -6.61 -4.91
CA ASP A 401 23.32 -7.49 -4.20
C ASP A 401 24.23 -6.72 -3.21
N LEU A 402 25.44 -6.34 -3.63
CA LEU A 402 26.42 -5.62 -2.84
C LEU A 402 26.66 -4.20 -3.36
N TYR A 403 25.75 -3.63 -4.14
CA TYR A 403 25.96 -2.35 -4.82
C TYR A 403 24.72 -1.46 -4.78
N ILE A 404 24.96 -0.15 -4.73
CA ILE A 404 24.01 0.86 -5.17
C ILE A 404 24.21 1.07 -6.67
N MET A 405 23.15 0.81 -7.43
CA MET A 405 23.08 1.03 -8.87
C MET A 405 22.42 2.38 -9.15
N ILE A 406 23.06 3.19 -9.97
CA ILE A 406 22.53 4.46 -10.45
C ILE A 406 22.35 4.34 -11.97
N GLU A 407 21.11 4.34 -12.45
CA GLU A 407 20.81 4.31 -13.87
C GLU A 407 21.12 5.68 -14.50
N ILE A 408 22.06 5.67 -15.44
CA ILE A 408 22.50 6.82 -16.22
C ILE A 408 22.07 6.56 -17.66
N TYR A 409 21.00 7.19 -18.11
CA TYR A 409 20.63 7.12 -19.52
C TYR A 409 21.61 7.97 -20.34
N ASP A 410 22.31 7.32 -21.28
CA ASP A 410 23.03 7.98 -22.35
C ASP A 410 22.01 8.46 -23.38
N THR A 411 21.37 9.59 -23.11
CA THR A 411 20.73 10.34 -24.18
C THR A 411 21.86 10.89 -25.02
N LYS A 412 22.12 10.26 -26.17
CA LYS A 412 23.19 10.55 -27.15
C LYS A 412 23.41 12.04 -27.55
N TYR A 413 22.66 12.98 -26.99
CA TYR A 413 22.62 14.39 -27.35
C TYR A 413 22.51 15.39 -26.17
N GLU A 414 22.67 14.99 -24.90
CA GLU A 414 22.53 15.94 -23.77
C GLU A 414 23.67 15.86 -22.74
N GLU A 415 23.81 16.93 -21.94
CA GLU A 415 24.73 17.03 -20.81
C GLU A 415 24.60 15.82 -19.86
N PRO A 416 25.66 15.43 -19.12
CA PRO A 416 25.56 14.34 -18.16
C PRO A 416 24.35 14.57 -17.26
N THR A 417 23.45 13.58 -17.22
CA THR A 417 22.26 13.66 -16.36
C THR A 417 22.68 14.01 -14.94
N ASN A 418 21.81 14.70 -14.19
CA ASN A 418 22.10 15.05 -12.80
C ASN A 418 22.54 13.84 -11.96
N LEU A 419 22.04 12.64 -12.29
CA LEU A 419 22.44 11.37 -11.69
C LEU A 419 23.85 10.91 -12.07
N ALA A 420 24.33 11.21 -13.29
CA ALA A 420 25.71 10.98 -13.67
C ALA A 420 26.69 11.80 -12.81
N LEU A 421 26.31 13.02 -12.42
CA LEU A 421 27.10 13.83 -11.48
C LEU A 421 27.11 13.22 -10.08
N ILE A 422 25.96 12.75 -9.57
CA ILE A 422 25.88 12.01 -8.30
C ILE A 422 26.80 10.79 -8.32
N TYR A 423 26.68 9.94 -9.35
CA TYR A 423 27.51 8.76 -9.51
C TYR A 423 29.00 9.11 -9.54
N LYS A 424 29.40 10.11 -10.35
CA LYS A 424 30.80 10.54 -10.44
C LYS A 424 31.37 10.98 -9.10
N VAL A 425 30.60 11.70 -8.28
CA VAL A 425 31.05 12.12 -6.94
C VAL A 425 31.23 10.92 -6.01
N LEU A 426 30.27 9.97 -6.00
CA LEU A 426 30.33 8.80 -5.13
C LEU A 426 31.37 7.75 -5.58
N ALA A 427 31.63 7.64 -6.89
CA ALA A 427 32.57 6.67 -7.44
C ALA A 427 34.03 7.17 -7.44
N ASN A 428 34.27 8.47 -7.25
CA ASN A 428 35.61 9.08 -7.29
C ASN A 428 36.03 9.72 -5.95
N THR A 429 35.58 9.17 -4.82
CA THR A 429 36.08 9.59 -3.49
C THR A 429 37.53 9.10 -3.28
N PRO A 430 38.31 9.65 -2.31
CA PRO A 430 39.63 9.12 -1.99
C PRO A 430 39.60 7.70 -1.38
N HIS A 431 38.43 7.17 -1.00
CA HIS A 431 38.30 5.89 -0.32
C HIS A 431 37.93 4.74 -1.30
N LYS A 432 38.92 4.04 -1.85
CA LYS A 432 38.71 3.00 -2.88
C LYS A 432 37.70 1.91 -2.50
N ILE A 433 37.64 1.50 -1.24
CA ILE A 433 36.65 0.49 -0.79
C ILE A 433 35.23 1.06 -0.87
N PHE A 434 35.04 2.34 -0.55
CA PHE A 434 33.73 3.01 -0.61
C PHE A 434 33.24 3.03 -2.06
N ASN A 435 34.10 3.47 -2.99
CA ASN A 435 33.76 3.60 -4.41
C ASN A 435 33.27 2.29 -5.04
N ARG A 436 33.75 1.13 -4.56
CA ARG A 436 33.37 -0.19 -5.09
C ARG A 436 31.90 -0.54 -4.90
N TYR A 437 31.20 0.13 -3.97
CA TYR A 437 29.78 -0.08 -3.71
C TYR A 437 28.88 0.74 -4.65
N CYS A 438 29.44 1.60 -5.50
CA CYS A 438 28.70 2.42 -6.45
C CYS A 438 28.88 1.87 -7.87
N ARG A 439 27.78 1.67 -8.61
CA ARG A 439 27.80 1.27 -10.01
C ARG A 439 26.83 2.10 -10.84
N SER A 440 27.13 2.25 -12.12
CA SER A 440 26.21 2.85 -13.09
C SER A 440 25.62 1.81 -14.04
N TYR A 441 24.39 2.03 -14.48
CA TYR A 441 23.75 1.28 -15.58
C TYR A 441 23.43 2.21 -16.75
N PRO A 442 23.64 1.83 -18.03
CA PRO A 442 24.20 0.55 -18.48
C PRO A 442 25.65 0.41 -18.02
N TRP A 443 26.02 -0.82 -17.65
CA TRP A 443 27.35 -1.09 -17.09
C TRP A 443 28.40 -0.87 -18.17
N ASP A 444 29.27 0.13 -17.98
CA ASP A 444 30.45 0.35 -18.81
C ASP A 444 31.57 -0.60 -18.33
N PRO A 445 31.93 -1.64 -19.10
CA PRO A 445 32.95 -2.60 -18.71
C PRO A 445 34.36 -2.00 -18.57
N TYR A 446 34.58 -0.77 -19.06
CA TYR A 446 35.89 -0.19 -19.26
C TYR A 446 36.32 0.82 -18.17
N GLN A 447 35.55 0.98 -17.09
CA GLN A 447 35.82 1.97 -16.02
C GLN A 447 36.37 1.40 -14.70
N LEU A 448 36.98 0.21 -14.69
CA LEU A 448 37.58 -0.41 -13.49
C LEU A 448 39.07 -0.10 -13.28
#